data_AF-A0A952AQV8-F1
#
_entry.id   AF-A0A952AQV8-F1
#
_cell.length_a   1.000
_cell.length_b   1.000
_cell.length_c   1.000
_cell.angle_alpha   90.00
_cell.angle_beta   90.00
_cell.angle_gamma   90.00
#
_symmetry.space_group_name_H-M   'P 1'
#
loop_
_entity.id
_entity.type
_entity.pdbx_description
1 polymer ?
#
loop_
_entity_poly.entity_id
_entity_poly.type
_entity_poly.pdbx_seq_one_letter_code
_entity_poly.pdbx_strand_id
1 'polypeptide(L)' 'FDVVRPTIPILFYDDRAAQWHADERARLTQLGKTPSFADGQIAAIAAVNKLTLVTANTADFENFSSLDIENWFIS' A
#
# COMPACT_ATOMS: atom_id res chain seq x y z
N PHE A 1 2.28 3.49 -36.40
CA PHE A 1 1.77 2.83 -35.19
C PHE A 1 2.08 3.74 -34.03
N ASP A 2 1.07 4.47 -33.55
CA ASP A 2 1.22 5.39 -32.43
C ASP A 2 1.03 4.57 -31.15
N VAL A 3 2.12 4.16 -30.52
CA VAL A 3 2.05 3.42 -29.26
C VAL A 3 2.01 4.46 -28.15
N VAL A 4 0.82 4.91 -27.79
CA VAL A 4 0.60 5.67 -26.56
C VAL A 4 0.83 4.72 -25.39
N ARG A 5 2.05 4.68 -24.87
CA ARG A 5 2.33 3.93 -23.64
C ARG A 5 1.66 4.66 -22.47
N PRO A 6 0.89 3.98 -21.62
CA PRO A 6 0.47 4.55 -20.34
C PRO A 6 1.73 4.95 -19.56
N THR A 7 1.85 6.22 -19.22
CA THR A 7 2.89 6.66 -18.28
C THR A 7 2.34 6.44 -16.88
N ILE A 8 2.77 5.36 -16.23
CA ILE A 8 2.43 5.12 -14.83
C ILE A 8 3.33 6.02 -13.98
N PRO A 9 2.78 6.92 -13.15
CA PRO A 9 3.58 7.75 -12.27
C PRO A 9 4.30 6.89 -11.23
N ILE A 10 5.59 7.17 -11.02
CA ILE A 10 6.39 6.54 -9.97
C ILE A 10 6.31 7.44 -8.74
N LEU A 11 5.68 6.95 -7.67
CA LEU A 11 5.62 7.62 -6.38
C LEU A 11 6.73 7.10 -5.47
N PHE A 12 7.49 8.01 -4.87
CA PHE A 12 8.56 7.65 -3.96
C PHE A 12 8.03 7.36 -2.56
N TYR A 13 8.77 6.53 -1.82
CA TYR A 13 8.64 6.40 -0.37
C TYR A 13 9.27 7.64 0.29
N ASP A 14 8.47 8.67 0.50
CA ASP A 14 8.87 9.94 1.12
C ASP A 14 8.76 9.90 2.66
N ASP A 15 9.11 11.00 3.32
CA ASP A 15 9.07 11.10 4.79
C ASP A 15 7.66 10.90 5.36
N ARG A 16 6.60 11.25 4.60
CA ARG A 16 5.22 11.03 5.03
C ARG A 16 4.89 9.55 5.03
N ALA A 17 5.26 8.84 3.96
CA ALA A 17 5.13 7.38 3.89
C ALA A 17 5.98 6.71 4.98
N ALA A 18 7.18 7.20 5.25
CA ALA A 18 8.04 6.66 6.30
C ALA A 18 7.44 6.80 7.70
N GLN A 19 6.92 7.98 8.03
CA GLN A 19 6.24 8.22 9.29
C GLN A 19 5.01 7.34 9.44
N TRP A 20 4.14 7.31 8.42
CA TRP A 20 2.94 6.49 8.44
C TRP A 20 3.28 5.00 8.60
N HIS A 21 4.28 4.49 7.88
CA HIS A 21 4.72 3.10 7.97
C HIS A 21 5.22 2.76 9.39
N ALA A 22 5.99 3.65 10.02
CA ALA A 22 6.47 3.43 11.38
C ALA A 22 5.32 3.31 12.39
N ASP A 23 4.35 4.22 12.31
CA ASP A 23 3.18 4.25 13.20
C ASP A 23 2.30 3.01 12.98
N GLU A 24 2.02 2.68 11.72
CA GLU A 24 1.18 1.54 11.38
C GLU A 24 1.84 0.20 11.73
N ARG A 25 3.16 0.10 11.52
CA ARG A 25 3.91 -1.10 11.92
C ARG A 25 3.92 -1.27 13.44
N ALA A 26 4.05 -0.19 14.19
CA ALA A 26 3.93 -0.23 15.65
C ALA A 26 2.54 -0.72 16.07
N ARG A 27 1.47 -0.18 15.46
CA ARG A 27 0.09 -0.61 15.70
C ARG A 27 -0.13 -2.09 15.39
N LEU A 28 0.29 -2.54 14.21
CA LEU A 28 0.13 -3.94 13.79
C LEU A 28 0.93 -4.90 14.66
N THR A 29 2.14 -4.52 15.07
CA THR A 29 2.95 -5.33 15.98
C THR A 29 2.27 -5.51 17.33
N GLN A 30 1.65 -4.44 17.87
CA GLN A 30 0.87 -4.53 19.11
C GLN A 30 -0.34 -5.48 18.99
N LEU A 31 -0.89 -5.64 17.78
CA LEU A 31 -1.95 -6.59 17.47
C LEU A 31 -1.43 -8.00 17.14
N GLY A 32 -0.13 -8.26 17.28
CA GLY A 32 0.48 -9.55 16.95
C GLY A 32 0.58 -9.82 15.45
N LYS A 33 0.45 -8.78 14.61
CA LYS A 33 0.58 -8.86 13.15
C LYS A 33 1.98 -8.40 12.74
N THR A 34 2.62 -9.15 11.87
CA THR A 34 3.96 -8.86 11.35
C THR A 34 3.96 -8.89 9.82
N PRO A 35 3.33 -7.92 9.15
CA PRO A 35 3.35 -7.86 7.69
C PRO A 35 4.79 -7.71 7.17
N SER A 36 5.00 -8.01 5.90
CA SER A 36 6.31 -7.82 5.29
C SER A 36 6.69 -6.33 5.29
N PHE A 37 7.99 -6.05 5.36
CA PHE A 37 8.48 -4.67 5.33
C PHE A 37 8.11 -3.96 4.03
N ALA A 38 8.19 -4.67 2.90
CA ALA A 38 7.86 -4.14 1.59
C ALA A 38 6.37 -3.81 1.47
N ASP A 39 5.48 -4.69 1.96
CA ASP A 39 4.04 -4.44 1.96
C ASP A 39 3.69 -3.24 2.85
N GLY A 40 4.38 -3.08 3.98
CA GLY A 40 4.26 -1.88 4.81
C GLY A 40 4.65 -0.59 4.09
N GLN A 41 5.71 -0.62 3.27
CA GLN A 41 6.08 0.54 2.44
C GLN A 41 5.07 0.82 1.33
N ILE A 42 4.53 -0.22 0.68
CA ILE A 42 3.50 -0.10 -0.37
C ILE A 42 2.21 0.49 0.23
N ALA A 43 1.73 -0.08 1.34
CA ALA A 43 0.56 0.41 2.05
C ALA A 43 0.73 1.87 2.47
N ALA A 44 1.91 2.24 2.96
CA ALA A 44 2.20 3.61 3.37
C ALA A 44 2.12 4.61 2.21
N ILE A 45 2.73 4.28 1.06
CA ILE A 45 2.67 5.14 -0.13
C ILE A 45 1.21 5.33 -0.56
N ALA A 46 0.41 4.26 -0.57
CA ALA A 46 -1.00 4.35 -0.94
C ALA A 46 -1.81 5.19 0.07
N ALA A 47 -1.65 4.94 1.37
CA ALA A 47 -2.39 5.63 2.43
C ALA A 47 -2.11 7.14 2.45
N VAL A 48 -0.84 7.57 2.39
CA VAL A 48 -0.50 9.00 2.45
C VAL A 48 -0.88 9.78 1.20
N ASN A 49 -1.04 9.08 0.06
CA ASN A 49 -1.52 9.67 -1.19
C ASN A 49 -3.03 9.46 -1.41
N LYS A 50 -3.74 8.80 -0.48
CA LYS A 50 -5.18 8.47 -0.58
C LYS A 50 -5.53 7.71 -1.86
N LEU A 51 -4.75 6.67 -2.15
CA LEU A 51 -4.91 5.82 -3.33
C LEU A 51 -5.52 4.47 -2.93
N THR A 52 -6.27 3.89 -3.84
CA THR A 52 -6.68 2.48 -3.76
C THR A 52 -5.49 1.58 -4.09
N LEU A 53 -5.18 0.63 -3.21
CA LEU A 53 -4.19 -0.41 -3.46
C LEU A 53 -4.83 -1.57 -4.22
N VAL A 54 -4.39 -1.78 -5.46
CA VAL A 54 -4.82 -2.89 -6.29
C VAL A 54 -3.88 -4.07 -6.10
N THR A 55 -4.38 -5.21 -5.62
CA THR A 55 -3.57 -6.42 -5.38
C THR A 55 -4.38 -7.70 -5.55
N ALA A 56 -3.72 -8.76 -6.04
CA ALA A 56 -4.28 -10.11 -6.04
C ALA A 56 -4.17 -10.80 -4.67
N ASN A 57 -3.34 -10.27 -3.76
CA ASN A 57 -3.10 -10.81 -2.43
C ASN A 57 -3.68 -9.90 -1.35
N THR A 58 -5.02 -9.82 -1.30
CA THR A 58 -5.73 -8.91 -0.40
C THR A 58 -5.52 -9.22 1.08
N ALA A 59 -5.29 -10.49 1.43
CA ALA A 59 -5.09 -10.94 2.81
C ALA A 59 -3.88 -10.26 3.49
N ASP A 60 -2.82 -9.99 2.74
CA ASP A 60 -1.62 -9.33 3.30
C ASP A 60 -1.87 -7.87 3.65
N PHE A 61 -2.90 -7.24 3.05
CA PHE A 61 -3.19 -5.82 3.22
C PHE A 61 -4.45 -5.55 4.09
N GLU A 62 -5.28 -6.56 4.37
CA GLU A 62 -6.58 -6.41 5.04
C GLU A 62 -6.50 -5.74 6.44
N ASN A 63 -5.36 -5.89 7.12
CA ASN A 63 -5.18 -5.42 8.49
C ASN A 63 -4.64 -3.98 8.55
N PHE A 64 -4.20 -3.40 7.42
CA PHE A 64 -3.71 -2.03 7.37
C PHE A 64 -4.86 -1.04 7.50
N SER A 65 -4.66 0.00 8.29
CA SER A 65 -5.64 1.07 8.49
C SER A 65 -5.69 2.02 7.29
N SER A 66 -6.84 2.66 7.07
CA SER A 66 -6.99 3.76 6.07
C SER A 66 -6.51 3.41 4.65
N LEU A 67 -6.70 2.16 4.23
CA LEU A 67 -6.30 1.65 2.93
C LEU A 67 -7.50 1.04 2.21
N ASP A 68 -7.88 1.63 1.08
CA ASP A 68 -8.87 1.05 0.18
C ASP A 68 -8.18 -0.02 -0.69
N ILE A 69 -8.77 -1.20 -0.79
CA ILE A 69 -8.17 -2.35 -1.49
C ILE A 69 -9.12 -2.84 -2.58
N GLU A 70 -8.58 -3.07 -3.77
CA GLU A 70 -9.28 -3.70 -4.88
C GLU A 70 -8.52 -4.91 -5.40
N ASN A 71 -9.26 -5.93 -5.85
CA ASN A 71 -8.70 -7.06 -6.58
C ASN A 71 -9.40 -7.17 -7.94
N TRP A 72 -8.71 -6.73 -8.99
CA TRP A 72 -9.24 -6.71 -10.35
C TRP A 72 -9.40 -8.08 -10.99
N PHE A 73 -8.86 -9.15 -10.40
CA PHE A 73 -9.02 -10.51 -10.95
C PHE A 73 -10.34 -11.17 -10.54
N ILE A 74 -11.05 -10.60 -9.57
CA ILE A 74 -12.33 -11.12 -9.06
C ILE A 74 -13.46 -10.08 -9.22
N SER A 75 -13.18 -8.98 -9.90
CA SER A 75 -14.10 -7.86 -10.12
C SER A 75 -14.84 -7.94 -11.44
#